data_AF-A0A522UBL0-F1
#
_entry.id   AF-A0A522UBL0-F1
#
_cell.length_a   1.000
_cell.length_b   1.000
_cell.length_c   1.000
_cell.angle_alpha   90.00
_cell.angle_beta   90.00
_cell.angle_gamma   90.00
#
_symmetry.space_group_name_H-M   'P 1'
#
loop_
_entity.id
_entity.type
_entity.pdbx_description
1 polymer ?
#
loop_
_entity_poly.entity_id
_entity_poly.type
_entity_poly.pdbx_seq_one_letter_code
_entity_poly.pdbx_strand_id
1 'polypeptide(L)' 'DVFFAATGITDGLLMQGVRYADGASTTHSIVMRGKSRTRRVIQAEHCLDTVRTSKSCDED' A
#
# COMPACT_ATOMS: atom_id res chain seq x y z
N ASP A 1 -7.59 4.99 23.24
CA ASP A 1 -7.04 3.99 22.30
C ASP A 1 -6.18 4.75 21.30
N VAL A 2 -5.03 4.22 20.90
CA VAL A 2 -4.08 4.93 20.03
C VAL A 2 -3.83 4.09 18.79
N PHE A 3 -3.95 4.75 17.64
CA PHE A 3 -3.67 4.21 16.32
C PHE A 3 -2.57 5.04 15.67
N PHE A 4 -1.69 4.35 14.96
CA PHE A 4 -0.69 4.98 14.10
C PHE A 4 -0.78 4.33 12.72
N ALA A 5 -0.75 5.14 11.68
CA ALA A 5 -0.66 4.70 10.30
C ALA A 5 0.31 5.61 9.55
N ALA A 6 1.15 5.00 8.73
CA ALA A 6 2.04 5.71 7.82
C ALA A 6 2.14 4.95 6.50
N THR A 7 2.33 5.71 5.41
CA THR A 7 2.51 5.20 4.05
C THR A 7 3.76 5.85 3.47
N GLY A 8 4.61 5.06 2.82
CA GLY A 8 5.83 5.55 2.18
C GLY A 8 5.48 6.26 0.88
N ILE A 9 5.81 7.55 0.77
CA ILE A 9 5.64 8.30 -0.48
C ILE A 9 6.88 8.10 -1.37
N THR A 10 8.06 8.32 -0.80
CA THR A 10 9.36 8.05 -1.40
C THR A 10 10.06 6.93 -0.65
N ASP A 11 11.03 6.27 -1.29
CA ASP A 11 11.83 5.24 -0.63
C ASP A 11 12.53 5.80 0.61
N GLY A 12 12.27 5.15 1.74
CA GLY A 12 12.87 5.46 3.02
C GLY A 12 13.35 4.19 3.72
N LEU A 13 14.02 4.37 4.85
CA LEU A 13 14.61 3.27 5.62
C LEU A 13 13.58 2.22 6.05
N LEU A 14 12.38 2.67 6.42
CA LEU A 14 11.34 1.80 6.96
C LEU A 14 10.42 1.24 5.88
N MET A 15 10.23 1.98 4.79
CA MET A 15 9.14 1.76 3.85
C MET A 15 9.54 2.19 2.45
N GLN A 16 9.16 1.37 1.47
CA GLN A 16 9.29 1.74 0.07
C GLN A 16 8.28 2.86 -0.26
N GLY A 17 8.67 3.71 -1.20
CA GLY A 17 7.80 4.72 -1.77
C GLY A 17 6.71 4.11 -2.63
N VAL A 18 5.80 4.95 -3.12
CA VAL A 18 4.79 4.53 -4.08
C VAL A 18 5.47 4.15 -5.38
N ARG A 19 5.16 2.96 -5.91
CA ARG A 19 5.61 2.54 -7.25
C ARG A 19 4.43 2.43 -8.18
N TYR A 20 4.64 2.84 -9.43
CA TYR A 20 3.65 2.78 -10.50
C TYR A 20 4.20 1.84 -11.57
N ALA A 21 3.43 0.82 -11.94
CA ALA A 21 3.80 -0.15 -12.97
C ALA A 21 2.52 -0.72 -13.60
N ASP A 22 2.52 -0.90 -14.91
CA ASP A 22 1.52 -1.71 -15.64
C ASP A 22 0.05 -1.40 -15.33
N GLY A 23 -0.30 -0.11 -15.19
CA GLY A 23 -1.67 0.30 -14.88
C GLY A 23 -2.08 0.08 -13.42
N ALA A 24 -1.14 -0.31 -12.56
CA ALA A 24 -1.30 -0.42 -11.13
C ALA A 24 -0.33 0.52 -10.38
N SER A 25 -0.62 0.70 -9.09
CA SER A 25 0.31 1.29 -8.16
C SER A 25 0.44 0.42 -6.92
N THR A 26 1.63 0.33 -6.36
CA THR A 26 1.89 -0.38 -5.11
C THR A 26 2.29 0.60 -4.02
N THR A 27 1.74 0.39 -2.83
CA THR A 27 2.05 1.19 -1.64
C THR A 27 2.52 0.29 -0.53
N HIS A 28 3.53 0.74 0.20
CA HIS A 28 3.96 0.13 1.46
C HIS A 28 3.37 0.96 2.61
N SER A 29 2.71 0.30 3.57
CA SER A 29 2.08 0.93 4.75
C SER A 29 2.42 0.19 6.04
N ILE A 30 2.47 0.90 7.17
CA ILE A 30 2.52 0.31 8.51
C ILE A 30 1.36 0.82 9.35
N VAL A 31 0.66 -0.09 10.03
CA VAL A 31 -0.43 0.22 10.95
C VAL A 31 -0.17 -0.41 12.31
N MET A 32 -0.34 0.37 13.36
CA MET A 32 -0.16 -0.07 14.74
C MET A 32 -1.35 0.34 15.61
N ARG A 33 -1.69 -0.53 16.56
CA ARG A 33 -2.71 -0.25 17.56
C ARG A 33 -2.23 -0.66 18.94
N GLY A 34 -2.25 0.29 19.88
CA GLY A 34 -1.77 0.07 21.25
C GLY A 34 -2.55 -1.02 22.00
N LYS A 35 -3.89 -1.04 21.84
CA LYS A 35 -4.75 -2.00 22.56
C LYS A 35 -4.52 -3.45 22.14
N SER A 36 -4.34 -3.72 20.85
CA SER A 36 -4.08 -5.08 20.36
C SER A 36 -2.60 -5.46 20.44
N ARG A 37 -1.69 -4.50 20.67
CA ARG A 37 -0.23 -4.68 20.63
C ARG A 37 0.24 -5.32 19.31
N THR A 38 -0.44 -5.03 18.22
CA THR A 38 -0.12 -5.56 16.89
C THR A 38 0.46 -4.46 16.02
N ARG A 39 1.52 -4.80 15.26
CA ARG A 39 1.93 -4.06 14.07
C ARG A 39 1.55 -4.84 12.83
N ARG A 40 1.12 -4.14 11.79
CA ARG A 40 0.79 -4.71 10.48
C ARG A 40 1.59 -3.96 9.44
N VAL A 41 2.36 -4.70 8.67
CA VAL A 41 2.97 -4.21 7.43
C VAL A 41 2.00 -4.59 6.32
N ILE A 42 1.62 -3.61 5.51
CA ILE A 42 0.62 -3.76 4.47
C ILE A 42 1.27 -3.34 3.16
N GLN A 43 1.39 -4.27 2.24
CA GLN A 43 1.66 -3.99 0.84
C GLN A 43 0.32 -4.09 0.11
N ALA A 44 -0.07 -3.02 -0.58
CA ALA A 44 -1.33 -2.95 -1.30
C ALA A 44 -1.04 -2.61 -2.75
N GLU A 45 -1.70 -3.33 -3.66
CA GLU A 45 -1.77 -3.04 -5.07
C GLU A 45 -3.09 -2.35 -5.37
N HIS A 46 -3.03 -1.27 -6.15
CA HIS A 46 -4.16 -0.46 -6.55
C HIS A 46 -4.20 -0.41 -8.07
N CYS A 47 -5.19 -1.07 -8.66
CA CYS A 47 -5.50 -0.90 -10.08
C CYS A 47 -5.89 0.56 -10.37
N LEU A 48 -5.21 1.18 -11.33
CA LEU A 48 -5.47 2.56 -11.76
C LEU A 48 -6.49 2.63 -12.91
N ASP A 49 -7.07 1.49 -13.28
CA ASP A 49 -8.12 1.41 -14.29
C ASP A 49 -9.34 2.26 -13.88
N THR A 50 -9.64 3.25 -14.72
CA THR A 50 -10.79 4.16 -14.54
C THR A 50 -12.08 3.45 -14.95
N VAL A 51 -12.62 2.52 -14.16
CA VAL A 51 -14.03 2.00 -14.17
C VAL A 51 -14.66 1.67 -15.57
N ARG A 52 -13.89 1.62 -16.66
CA ARG A 52 -14.40 1.55 -18.04
C ARG A 52 -13.53 0.73 -18.99
N THR A 53 -12.38 0.27 -18.56
CA THR A 53 -11.59 -0.64 -19.39
C THR A 53 -11.15 -1.75 -18.49
N SER A 54 -11.72 -2.93 -18.72
CA SER A 54 -11.36 -4.17 -18.07
C SER A 54 -9.97 -4.58 -18.57
N LYS A 55 -8.91 -4.14 -17.91
CA LYS A 55 -7.69 -4.94 -17.89
C LYS A 55 -7.50 -5.40 -16.45
N SER A 56 -7.49 -6.72 -16.27
CA SER A 56 -7.15 -7.31 -14.97
C SER A 56 -5.70 -6.94 -14.67
N CYS A 57 -5.47 -6.14 -13.62
CA CYS A 57 -4.17 -6.11 -12.97
C CYS A 57 -4.04 -7.43 -12.21
N ASP A 58 -3.68 -8.47 -12.93
CA ASP A 58 -3.23 -9.76 -12.43
C ASP A 58 -2.22 -10.24 -13.48
N GLU A 59 -0.96 -9.87 -13.33
CA GLU A 59 0.13 -10.59 -14.01
C GLU A 59 0.96 -11.31 -12.94
N ASP A 60 0.66 -12.61 -12.79
CA ASP A 60 1.60 -13.66 -12.38
C ASP A 60 2.15 -14.35 -13.65
#